data_AF-A0A0D6KQI2-F1
#
_entry.id   AF-A0A0D6KQI2-F1
#
_cell.length_a   1.000
_cell.length_b   1.000
_cell.length_c   1.000
_cell.angle_alpha   90.00
_cell.angle_beta   90.00
_cell.angle_gamma   90.00
#
_symmetry.space_group_name_H-M   'P 1'
#
loop_
_entity.id
_entity.type
_entity.pdbx_description
1 polymer ?
#
loop_
_entity_poly.entity_id
_entity_poly.type
_entity_poly.pdbx_seq_one_letter_code
_entity_poly.pdbx_strand_id
1 'polypeptide(L)'
;MPIEFLNFRKNLIYSTTVNLSTIIADLQEIEGIDHLAELQQSKYAKRALYYFYGIIGCFVLGFILLFVIAKIPVFVFALFALFLVIIVLTILIIYELVRRFKLGKLNILNYRYEVTQRIVQMLARDMDAGSEMEIKLSFKRTKNKENLAETIPHPTKRDWKIDKYQNEWLKLNGQLLDKTQFLLTATEISKTQYGWKRGSSGKSKYKTKTNDVGLDIVLTLHYPQRRYGAIKILQSEVSKAVKLPNLSHPRNVKLTDKAVHLSVRMAPQVADNENEIYQTITMMFLSLYQVLNLAKVLSK
;
A
#
# COMPACT_ATOMS: atom_id res chain seq x y z
N MET A 1 3.43 -5.22 23.63
CA MET A 1 3.64 -6.67 23.40
C MET A 1 4.34 -6.80 22.07
N PRO A 2 5.33 -7.68 21.92
CA PRO A 2 6.01 -7.85 20.64
C PRO A 2 5.01 -8.27 19.56
N ILE A 3 5.18 -7.76 18.34
CA ILE A 3 4.36 -8.14 17.19
C ILE A 3 4.43 -9.66 17.03
N GLU A 4 3.28 -10.33 16.92
CA GLU A 4 3.24 -11.76 16.54
C GLU A 4 3.66 -11.92 15.07
N PHE A 5 4.97 -11.92 14.85
CA PHE A 5 5.60 -11.82 13.54
C PHE A 5 5.12 -12.88 12.54
N LEU A 6 4.88 -14.11 13.02
CA LEU A 6 4.39 -15.21 12.17
C LEU A 6 2.98 -14.95 11.65
N ASN A 7 2.11 -14.38 12.48
CA ASN A 7 0.74 -14.03 12.10
C ASN A 7 0.72 -12.81 11.19
N PHE A 8 1.54 -11.79 11.49
CA PHE A 8 1.72 -10.63 10.62
C PHE A 8 2.19 -11.05 9.22
N ARG A 9 3.22 -11.91 9.14
CA ARG A 9 3.78 -12.40 7.88
C ARG A 9 2.75 -13.13 7.00
N LYS A 10 1.83 -13.86 7.61
CA LYS A 10 0.82 -14.64 6.89
C LYS A 10 -0.36 -13.77 6.45
N ASN A 11 -0.81 -12.89 7.34
CA ASN A 11 -2.04 -12.13 7.14
C ASN A 11 -1.81 -10.75 6.52
N LEU A 12 -0.59 -10.22 6.60
CA LEU A 12 -0.22 -8.86 6.17
C LEU A 12 -1.13 -7.79 6.77
N ILE A 13 -1.58 -8.01 8.00
CA ILE A 13 -2.45 -7.11 8.75
C ILE A 13 -1.84 -6.95 10.13
N TYR A 14 -1.68 -5.70 10.53
CA TYR A 14 -1.31 -5.28 11.86
C TYR A 14 -2.52 -4.60 12.50
N SER A 15 -2.96 -5.06 13.67
CA SER A 15 -4.13 -4.52 14.36
C SER A 15 -3.90 -4.58 15.85
N THR A 16 -3.99 -3.44 16.54
CA THR A 16 -3.78 -3.37 17.99
C THR A 16 -4.45 -2.14 18.59
N THR A 17 -4.67 -2.18 19.90
CA THR A 17 -5.13 -1.05 20.71
C THR A 17 -4.14 -0.87 21.85
N VAL A 18 -3.21 0.07 21.70
CA VAL A 18 -2.10 0.30 22.64
C VAL A 18 -1.70 1.77 22.65
N ASN A 19 -0.79 2.14 23.56
CA ASN A 19 -0.24 3.47 23.64
C ASN A 19 0.59 3.84 22.40
N LEU A 20 0.66 5.14 22.13
CA LEU A 20 1.36 5.72 20.98
C LEU A 20 2.82 5.28 20.85
N SER A 21 3.56 5.23 21.96
CA SER A 21 4.97 4.82 21.97
C SER A 21 5.17 3.39 21.46
N THR A 22 4.28 2.49 21.86
CA THR A 22 4.27 1.10 21.40
C THR A 22 3.93 1.02 19.91
N ILE A 23 2.95 1.79 19.43
CA ILE A 23 2.59 1.82 18.00
C ILE A 23 3.78 2.29 17.16
N ILE A 24 4.48 3.34 17.59
CA ILE A 24 5.65 3.87 16.86
C ILE A 24 6.77 2.83 16.83
N ALA A 25 7.04 2.15 17.94
CA ALA A 25 8.05 1.09 18.01
C ALA A 25 7.69 -0.10 17.09
N ASP A 26 6.42 -0.52 17.10
CA ASP A 26 5.91 -1.60 16.27
C ASP A 26 6.01 -1.25 14.77
N LEU A 27 5.70 -0.01 14.38
CA LEU A 27 5.87 0.46 13.00
C LEU A 27 7.34 0.50 12.57
N GLN A 28 8.26 0.89 13.45
CA GLN A 28 9.70 0.85 13.19
C GLN A 28 10.23 -0.58 13.05
N GLU A 29 9.69 -1.53 13.83
CA GLU A 29 10.03 -2.94 13.68
C GLU A 29 9.58 -3.45 12.29
N ILE A 30 8.36 -3.10 11.86
CA ILE A 30 7.83 -3.44 10.54
C ILE A 30 8.71 -2.87 9.41
N GLU A 31 9.12 -1.61 9.52
CA GLU A 31 10.06 -0.98 8.58
C GLU A 31 11.41 -1.73 8.54
N GLY A 32 11.97 -2.07 9.69
CA GLY A 32 13.23 -2.81 9.79
C GLY A 32 13.15 -4.20 9.14
N ILE A 33 12.03 -4.91 9.34
CA ILE A 33 11.76 -6.21 8.70
C ILE A 33 11.72 -6.08 7.18
N ASP A 34 11.00 -5.08 6.66
CA ASP A 34 10.83 -4.86 5.23
C ASP A 34 12.18 -4.52 4.59
N HIS A 35 12.94 -3.61 5.19
CA HIS A 35 14.28 -3.25 4.72
C HIS A 35 15.24 -4.46 4.71
N LEU A 36 15.20 -5.31 5.74
CA LEU A 36 15.97 -6.55 5.75
C LEU A 36 15.55 -7.51 4.64
N ALA A 37 14.25 -7.61 4.34
CA ALA A 37 13.74 -8.44 3.25
C ALA A 37 14.19 -7.90 1.88
N GLU A 38 14.15 -6.58 1.66
CA GLU A 38 14.62 -5.92 0.44
C GLU A 38 16.13 -6.13 0.23
N LEU A 39 16.94 -5.96 1.28
CA LEU A 39 18.38 -6.20 1.22
C LEU A 39 18.69 -7.66 0.87
N GLN A 40 18.00 -8.62 1.48
CA GLN A 40 18.17 -10.03 1.14
C GLN A 40 17.75 -10.30 -0.29
N GLN A 41 16.60 -9.78 -0.73
CA GLN A 41 16.11 -9.94 -2.09
C GLN A 41 17.10 -9.39 -3.13
N SER A 42 17.70 -8.22 -2.86
CA SER A 42 18.74 -7.61 -3.69
C SER A 42 20.01 -8.48 -3.76
N LYS A 43 20.45 -9.04 -2.63
CA LYS A 43 21.59 -9.98 -2.60
C LYS A 43 21.35 -11.21 -3.46
N TYR A 44 20.18 -11.85 -3.36
CA TYR A 44 19.83 -13.01 -4.18
C TYR A 44 19.70 -12.67 -5.66
N ALA A 45 19.16 -11.49 -5.99
CA ALA A 45 19.09 -11.01 -7.37
C ALA A 45 20.50 -10.81 -7.97
N LYS A 46 21.43 -10.18 -7.23
CA LYS A 46 22.81 -10.00 -7.66
C LYS A 46 23.53 -11.34 -7.86
N ARG A 47 23.37 -12.30 -6.95
CA ARG A 47 23.95 -13.65 -7.08
C ARG A 47 23.42 -14.40 -8.29
N ALA A 48 22.10 -14.38 -8.53
CA ALA A 48 21.51 -14.98 -9.72
C ALA A 48 22.07 -14.36 -11.01
N LEU A 49 22.32 -13.05 -11.00
CA LEU A 49 22.91 -12.32 -12.12
C LEU A 49 24.38 -12.74 -12.35
N TYR A 50 25.19 -12.91 -11.30
CA TYR A 50 26.55 -13.43 -11.42
C TYR A 50 26.59 -14.86 -11.99
N TYR A 51 25.69 -15.74 -11.56
CA TYR A 51 25.60 -17.09 -12.13
C TYR A 51 25.16 -17.06 -13.61
N PHE A 52 24.28 -16.13 -13.97
CA PHE A 52 23.88 -15.93 -15.37
C PHE A 52 25.05 -15.48 -16.25
N TYR A 53 25.89 -14.54 -15.77
CA TYR A 53 27.13 -14.19 -16.46
C TYR A 53 28.12 -15.36 -16.52
N GLY A 54 28.17 -16.21 -15.49
CA GLY A 54 28.93 -17.46 -15.52
C GLY A 54 28.51 -18.38 -16.67
N ILE A 55 27.20 -18.55 -16.87
CA ILE A 55 26.66 -19.34 -17.99
C ILE A 55 27.05 -18.74 -19.34
N ILE A 56 26.93 -17.42 -19.52
CA ILE A 56 27.36 -16.74 -20.75
C ILE A 56 28.86 -16.97 -20.99
N GLY A 57 29.68 -16.84 -19.95
CA GLY A 57 31.11 -17.13 -20.02
C GLY A 57 31.41 -18.57 -20.45
N CYS A 58 30.68 -19.55 -19.91
CA CYS A 58 30.78 -20.95 -20.34
C CYS A 58 30.38 -21.13 -21.82
N PHE A 59 29.32 -20.47 -22.30
CA PHE A 59 28.94 -20.54 -23.72
C PHE A 59 30.01 -19.96 -24.65
N VAL A 60 30.61 -18.81 -24.30
CA VAL A 60 31.70 -18.21 -25.08
C VAL A 60 32.93 -19.12 -25.09
N LEU A 61 33.31 -19.68 -23.93
CA LEU A 61 34.44 -20.60 -23.84
C LEU A 61 34.18 -21.90 -24.62
N GLY A 62 32.96 -22.44 -24.54
CA GLY A 62 32.53 -23.61 -25.30
C GLY A 62 32.58 -23.36 -26.81
N PHE A 63 32.16 -22.17 -27.27
CA PHE A 63 32.25 -21.77 -28.67
C PHE A 63 33.71 -21.71 -29.16
N ILE A 64 34.62 -21.15 -28.37
CA ILE A 64 36.06 -21.13 -28.69
C ILE A 64 36.63 -22.56 -28.76
N LEU A 65 36.28 -23.42 -27.80
CA LEU A 65 36.71 -24.82 -27.75
C LEU A 65 36.27 -25.63 -28.98
N LEU A 66 35.08 -25.35 -29.54
CA LEU A 66 34.59 -26.01 -30.76
C LEU A 66 35.53 -25.83 -31.97
N PHE A 67 36.21 -24.68 -32.08
CA PHE A 67 37.21 -24.45 -33.15
C PHE A 67 38.52 -25.20 -32.94
N VAL A 68 38.84 -25.58 -31.70
CA VAL A 68 40.09 -26.28 -31.33
C VAL A 68 39.93 -27.80 -31.38
N ILE A 69 38.73 -28.31 -31.05
CA ILE A 69 38.41 -29.75 -31.01
C ILE A 69 38.70 -30.46 -32.35
N ALA A 70 38.55 -29.77 -33.48
CA ALA A 70 38.87 -30.32 -34.80
C ALA A 70 40.33 -30.79 -34.95
N LYS A 71 41.24 -30.36 -34.06
CA LYS A 71 42.66 -30.68 -34.11
C LYS A 71 43.13 -31.66 -33.03
N ILE A 72 42.44 -31.73 -31.88
CA ILE A 72 42.89 -32.54 -30.73
C ILE A 72 41.67 -33.14 -30.02
N PRO A 73 41.49 -34.48 -30.02
CA PRO A 73 40.29 -35.15 -29.49
C PRO A 73 40.17 -35.13 -27.96
N VAL A 74 41.25 -34.82 -27.23
CA VAL A 74 41.24 -34.72 -25.75
C VAL A 74 40.29 -33.62 -25.24
N PHE A 75 39.98 -32.61 -26.07
CA PHE A 75 39.07 -31.51 -25.71
C PHE A 75 37.58 -31.91 -25.63
N VAL A 76 37.20 -33.13 -26.04
CA VAL A 76 35.82 -33.65 -25.87
C VAL A 76 35.47 -33.75 -24.37
N PHE A 77 36.41 -34.18 -23.53
CA PHE A 77 36.21 -34.25 -22.07
C PHE A 77 36.04 -32.85 -21.45
N ALA A 78 36.74 -31.84 -21.99
CA ALA A 78 36.59 -30.45 -21.53
C ALA A 78 35.19 -29.89 -21.86
N LEU A 79 34.62 -30.26 -23.00
CA LEU A 79 33.27 -29.84 -23.39
C LEU A 79 32.20 -30.52 -22.52
N PHE A 80 32.40 -31.79 -22.16
CA PHE A 80 31.53 -32.49 -21.21
C PHE A 80 31.61 -31.88 -19.79
N ALA A 81 32.82 -31.54 -19.31
CA ALA A 81 32.99 -30.85 -18.04
C ALA A 81 32.29 -29.48 -18.03
N LEU A 82 32.40 -28.73 -19.13
CA LEU A 82 31.74 -27.44 -19.29
C LEU A 82 30.21 -27.57 -19.27
N PHE A 83 29.66 -28.61 -19.90
CA PHE A 83 28.24 -28.91 -19.84
C PHE A 83 27.75 -29.20 -18.41
N LEU A 84 28.52 -29.96 -17.62
CA LEU A 84 28.23 -30.19 -16.20
C LEU A 84 28.24 -28.89 -15.39
N VAL A 85 29.21 -28.00 -15.64
CA VAL A 85 29.27 -26.67 -15.00
C VAL A 85 28.02 -25.85 -15.33
N ILE A 86 27.55 -25.85 -16.59
CA ILE A 86 26.32 -25.17 -16.98
C ILE A 86 25.11 -25.72 -16.22
N ILE A 87 25.00 -27.05 -16.08
CA ILE A 87 23.91 -27.68 -15.31
C ILE A 87 23.93 -27.20 -13.86
N VAL A 88 25.09 -27.23 -13.20
CA VAL A 88 25.24 -26.79 -11.80
C VAL A 88 24.87 -25.32 -11.65
N LEU A 89 25.35 -24.44 -12.53
CA LEU A 89 25.01 -23.02 -12.51
C LEU A 89 23.51 -22.78 -12.72
N THR A 90 22.87 -23.56 -13.60
CA THR A 90 21.43 -23.47 -13.84
C THR A 90 20.62 -23.83 -12.59
N ILE A 91 21.01 -24.89 -11.88
CA ILE A 91 20.38 -25.28 -10.61
C ILE A 91 20.53 -24.17 -9.56
N LEU A 92 21.72 -23.56 -9.46
CA LEU A 92 21.96 -22.44 -8.54
C LEU A 92 21.12 -21.20 -8.88
N ILE A 93 20.95 -20.86 -10.17
CA ILE A 93 20.07 -19.77 -10.59
C ILE A 93 18.62 -20.04 -10.17
N ILE A 94 18.11 -21.25 -10.44
CA ILE A 94 16.75 -21.63 -10.06
C ILE A 94 16.58 -21.51 -8.54
N TYR A 95 17.56 -21.99 -7.77
CA TYR A 95 17.55 -21.89 -6.32
C TYR A 95 17.47 -20.45 -5.82
N GLU A 96 18.33 -19.55 -6.33
CA GLU A 96 18.34 -18.15 -5.91
C GLU A 96 17.08 -17.40 -6.36
N LEU A 97 16.54 -17.73 -7.54
CA LEU A 97 15.25 -17.19 -7.98
C LEU A 97 14.11 -17.65 -7.08
N VAL A 98 14.06 -18.94 -6.71
CA VAL A 98 13.04 -19.46 -5.78
C VAL A 98 13.14 -18.75 -4.43
N ARG A 99 14.35 -18.56 -3.89
CA ARG A 99 14.55 -17.78 -2.64
C ARG A 99 14.09 -16.33 -2.80
N ARG A 100 14.45 -15.67 -3.90
CA ARG A 100 14.00 -14.32 -4.24
C ARG A 100 12.46 -14.24 -4.27
N PHE A 101 11.78 -15.18 -4.93
CA PHE A 101 10.32 -15.21 -4.98
C PHE A 101 9.67 -15.45 -3.62
N LYS A 102 10.27 -16.29 -2.76
CA LYS A 102 9.79 -16.50 -1.39
C LYS A 102 9.93 -15.23 -0.54
N LEU A 103 11.02 -14.48 -0.71
CA LEU A 103 11.24 -13.22 -0.01
C LEU A 103 10.40 -12.07 -0.57
N GLY A 104 10.16 -12.02 -1.88
CA GLY A 104 9.30 -11.01 -2.49
C GLY A 104 7.84 -11.08 -2.04
N LYS A 105 7.39 -12.20 -1.45
CA LYS A 105 6.09 -12.28 -0.77
C LYS A 105 6.04 -11.50 0.55
N LEU A 106 7.19 -11.10 1.08
CA LEU A 106 7.33 -10.29 2.28
C LEU A 106 7.51 -8.81 2.02
N ASN A 107 7.78 -8.42 0.78
CA ASN A 107 7.86 -7.02 0.41
C ASN A 107 6.46 -6.41 0.60
N ILE A 108 6.34 -5.56 1.61
CA ILE A 108 5.13 -4.82 1.92
C ILE A 108 5.19 -3.47 1.23
N LEU A 109 4.06 -2.76 1.18
CA LEU A 109 4.00 -1.44 0.55
C LEU A 109 4.55 -0.38 1.52
N ASN A 110 5.71 0.18 1.20
CA ASN A 110 6.48 1.07 2.09
C ASN A 110 5.65 2.27 2.59
N TYR A 111 4.98 2.95 1.65
CA TYR A 111 4.19 4.13 1.96
C TYR A 111 3.14 3.89 3.05
N ARG A 112 2.65 2.66 3.25
CA ARG A 112 1.60 2.39 4.23
C ARG A 112 2.10 2.48 5.66
N TYR A 113 3.30 2.00 5.97
CA TYR A 113 3.86 2.17 7.32
C TYR A 113 4.47 3.56 7.50
N GLU A 114 5.14 4.09 6.48
CA GLU A 114 5.79 5.41 6.52
C GLU A 114 4.77 6.54 6.76
N VAL A 115 3.68 6.58 5.97
CA VAL A 115 2.58 7.54 6.15
C VAL A 115 1.97 7.39 7.54
N THR A 116 1.70 6.15 7.96
CA THR A 116 1.05 5.90 9.25
C THR A 116 1.93 6.36 10.40
N GLN A 117 3.24 6.13 10.34
CA GLN A 117 4.19 6.60 11.33
C GLN A 117 4.18 8.14 11.42
N ARG A 118 4.22 8.85 10.28
CA ARG A 118 4.13 10.32 10.27
C ARG A 118 2.81 10.84 10.83
N ILE A 119 1.68 10.19 10.50
CA ILE A 119 0.37 10.56 11.04
C ILE A 119 0.33 10.34 12.56
N VAL A 120 0.78 9.18 13.04
CA VAL A 120 0.80 8.87 14.47
C VAL A 120 1.70 9.85 15.22
N GLN A 121 2.87 10.21 14.67
CA GLN A 121 3.75 11.24 15.25
C GLN A 121 3.12 12.64 15.28
N MET A 122 2.36 13.01 14.23
CA MET A 122 1.61 14.26 14.19
C MET A 122 0.51 14.27 15.24
N LEU A 123 -0.29 13.21 15.34
CA LEU A 123 -1.37 13.06 16.33
C LEU A 123 -0.85 12.99 17.76
N ALA A 124 0.33 12.39 17.99
CA ALA A 124 0.94 12.28 19.31
C ALA A 124 1.21 13.62 19.98
N ARG A 125 1.27 14.73 19.21
CA ARG A 125 1.43 16.08 19.76
C ARG A 125 0.16 16.58 20.47
N ASP A 126 -1.00 16.11 20.05
CA ASP A 126 -2.31 16.56 20.52
C ASP A 126 -3.08 15.47 21.30
N MET A 127 -2.40 14.37 21.64
CA MET A 127 -2.93 13.24 22.41
C MET A 127 -2.24 13.15 23.77
N ASP A 128 -2.94 12.59 24.76
CA ASP A 128 -2.32 12.31 26.06
C ASP A 128 -1.31 11.15 25.95
N ALA A 129 -0.20 11.22 26.67
CA ALA A 129 0.87 10.21 26.59
C ALA A 129 0.41 8.81 27.06
N GLY A 130 -0.59 8.75 27.95
CA GLY A 130 -1.21 7.51 28.40
C GLY A 130 -2.45 7.10 27.59
N SER A 131 -2.83 7.86 26.56
CA SER A 131 -4.00 7.52 25.74
C SER A 131 -3.73 6.34 24.80
N GLU A 132 -4.67 5.41 24.78
CA GLU A 132 -4.66 4.30 23.84
C GLU A 132 -5.18 4.76 22.47
N MET A 133 -4.56 4.23 21.42
CA MET A 133 -5.02 4.38 20.04
C MET A 133 -5.24 3.00 19.44
N GLU A 134 -6.39 2.82 18.79
CA GLU A 134 -6.67 1.66 17.95
C GLU A 134 -6.09 1.94 16.56
N ILE A 135 -5.21 1.07 16.11
CA ILE A 135 -4.63 1.07 14.76
C ILE A 135 -4.94 -0.25 14.09
N LYS A 136 -5.35 -0.18 12.83
CA LYS A 136 -5.44 -1.31 11.92
C LYS A 136 -4.83 -0.91 10.59
N LEU A 137 -3.79 -1.65 10.20
CA LEU A 137 -2.99 -1.42 9.01
C LEU A 137 -2.95 -2.72 8.19
N SER A 138 -3.43 -2.68 6.95
CA SER A 138 -3.36 -3.79 6.01
C SER A 138 -2.31 -3.48 4.95
N PHE A 139 -1.44 -4.44 4.67
CA PHE A 139 -0.43 -4.40 3.61
C PHE A 139 -0.82 -5.29 2.42
N LYS A 140 -2.03 -5.86 2.43
CA LYS A 140 -2.55 -6.62 1.31
C LYS A 140 -2.71 -5.71 0.08
N ARG A 141 -2.41 -6.26 -1.09
CA ARG A 141 -2.69 -5.58 -2.37
C ARG A 141 -4.18 -5.42 -2.55
N THR A 142 -4.59 -4.29 -3.11
CA THR A 142 -6.01 -3.95 -3.30
C THR A 142 -6.69 -4.88 -4.30
N LYS A 143 -5.97 -5.28 -5.36
CA LYS A 143 -6.41 -6.32 -6.29
C LYS A 143 -6.20 -7.73 -5.69
N ASN A 144 -7.01 -8.07 -4.71
CA ASN A 144 -7.12 -9.41 -4.14
C ASN A 144 -8.59 -9.84 -4.14
N LYS A 145 -8.87 -11.15 -4.30
CA LYS A 145 -10.24 -11.68 -4.26
C LYS A 145 -10.96 -11.37 -2.95
N GLU A 146 -10.21 -11.33 -1.85
CA GLU A 146 -10.73 -10.97 -0.52
C GLU A 146 -11.22 -9.52 -0.44
N ASN A 147 -10.71 -8.64 -1.30
CA ASN A 147 -11.04 -7.21 -1.37
C ASN A 147 -12.07 -6.92 -2.48
N LEU A 148 -12.68 -7.95 -3.09
CA LEU A 148 -13.70 -7.78 -4.11
C LEU A 148 -14.99 -7.29 -3.43
N ALA A 149 -15.34 -6.02 -3.67
CA ALA A 149 -16.53 -5.41 -3.11
C ALA A 149 -17.78 -5.73 -3.93
N GLU A 150 -17.67 -5.68 -5.27
CA GLU A 150 -18.81 -5.82 -6.16
C GLU A 150 -18.38 -6.25 -7.56
N THR A 151 -19.19 -7.07 -8.23
CA THR A 151 -19.08 -7.34 -9.67
C THR A 151 -20.34 -6.84 -10.37
N ILE A 152 -20.18 -5.88 -11.28
CA ILE A 152 -21.28 -5.29 -12.06
C ILE A 152 -21.13 -5.58 -13.55
N PRO A 153 -22.23 -5.67 -14.33
CA PRO A 153 -22.14 -5.70 -15.78
C PRO A 153 -21.56 -4.37 -16.30
N HIS A 154 -20.77 -4.43 -17.38
CA HIS A 154 -20.22 -3.24 -18.00
C HIS A 154 -21.35 -2.44 -18.67
N PRO A 155 -21.48 -1.12 -18.41
CA PRO A 155 -22.65 -0.34 -18.83
C PRO A 155 -22.83 -0.28 -20.36
N THR A 156 -21.72 -0.26 -21.11
CA THR A 156 -21.75 -0.12 -22.58
C THR A 156 -21.25 -1.32 -23.37
N LYS A 157 -20.69 -2.35 -22.73
CA LYS A 157 -20.08 -3.50 -23.42
C LYS A 157 -20.82 -4.76 -23.02
N ARG A 158 -21.54 -5.35 -23.98
CA ARG A 158 -22.26 -6.61 -23.78
C ARG A 158 -21.28 -7.72 -23.37
N ASP A 159 -21.67 -8.53 -22.39
CA ASP A 159 -20.91 -9.66 -21.83
C ASP A 159 -19.57 -9.28 -21.17
N TRP A 160 -19.33 -7.99 -20.94
CA TRP A 160 -18.23 -7.52 -20.11
C TRP A 160 -18.71 -7.31 -18.68
N LYS A 161 -17.80 -7.53 -17.73
CA LYS A 161 -18.00 -7.32 -16.30
C LYS A 161 -16.97 -6.34 -15.76
N ILE A 162 -17.29 -5.70 -14.65
CA ILE A 162 -16.42 -4.81 -13.90
C ILE A 162 -16.41 -5.29 -12.46
N ASP A 163 -15.27 -5.75 -12.00
CA ASP A 163 -15.01 -6.00 -10.58
C ASP A 163 -14.50 -4.71 -9.95
N LYS A 164 -15.12 -4.28 -8.85
CA LYS A 164 -14.66 -3.20 -8.00
C LYS A 164 -13.99 -3.81 -6.77
N TYR A 165 -12.77 -3.37 -6.51
CA TYR A 165 -12.00 -3.79 -5.34
C TYR A 165 -11.85 -2.60 -4.39
N GLN A 166 -12.01 -2.85 -3.10
CA GLN A 166 -11.85 -1.88 -2.04
C GLN A 166 -11.01 -2.47 -0.93
N ASN A 167 -10.02 -1.72 -0.46
CA ASN A 167 -9.12 -2.16 0.59
C ASN A 167 -8.93 -1.02 1.58
N GLU A 168 -9.62 -1.11 2.71
CA GLU A 168 -9.37 -0.24 3.87
C GLU A 168 -8.00 -0.65 4.44
N TRP A 169 -6.97 0.06 4.01
CA TRP A 169 -5.61 -0.25 4.39
C TRP A 169 -5.21 0.45 5.68
N LEU A 170 -5.84 1.56 6.05
CA LEU A 170 -5.63 2.25 7.32
C LEU A 170 -6.95 2.50 8.02
N LYS A 171 -6.97 2.22 9.32
CA LYS A 171 -7.95 2.73 10.27
C LYS A 171 -7.22 3.14 11.54
N LEU A 172 -7.37 4.41 11.93
CA LEU A 172 -6.89 4.95 13.20
C LEU A 172 -8.06 5.49 13.98
N ASN A 173 -8.13 5.16 15.26
CA ASN A 173 -9.15 5.64 16.17
C ASN A 173 -8.50 5.98 17.51
N GLY A 174 -8.84 7.14 18.06
CA GLY A 174 -8.23 7.65 19.28
C GLY A 174 -8.91 8.90 19.80
N GLN A 175 -8.37 9.44 20.90
CA GLN A 175 -8.91 10.63 21.55
C GLN A 175 -7.83 11.68 21.75
N LEU A 176 -8.17 12.92 21.40
CA LEU A 176 -7.30 14.09 21.52
C LEU A 176 -7.51 14.76 22.89
N LEU A 177 -6.57 15.62 23.30
CA LEU A 177 -6.54 16.28 24.63
C LEU A 177 -7.81 17.10 24.93
N ASP A 178 -8.48 17.59 23.89
CA ASP A 178 -9.73 18.34 23.98
C ASP A 178 -10.97 17.45 24.20
N LYS A 179 -10.76 16.14 24.36
CA LYS A 179 -11.73 15.05 24.44
C LYS A 179 -12.43 14.74 23.11
N THR A 180 -11.98 15.32 21.99
CA THR A 180 -12.49 14.99 20.67
C THR A 180 -11.97 13.61 20.26
N GLN A 181 -12.87 12.70 19.90
CA GLN A 181 -12.50 11.39 19.37
C GLN A 181 -12.41 11.47 17.85
N PHE A 182 -11.35 10.94 17.27
CA PHE A 182 -11.19 10.88 15.82
C PHE A 182 -11.28 9.44 15.31
N LEU A 183 -11.85 9.28 14.13
CA LEU A 183 -11.78 8.07 13.33
C LEU A 183 -11.29 8.47 11.93
N LEU A 184 -10.09 8.01 11.59
CA LEU A 184 -9.49 8.18 10.28
C LEU A 184 -9.48 6.83 9.57
N THR A 185 -9.98 6.76 8.35
CA THR A 185 -9.83 5.59 7.47
C THR A 185 -9.28 5.99 6.11
N ALA A 186 -8.49 5.10 5.52
CA ALA A 186 -7.97 5.24 4.17
C ALA A 186 -8.26 3.95 3.37
N THR A 187 -9.03 4.10 2.29
CA THR A 187 -9.53 2.99 1.48
C THR A 187 -9.09 3.15 0.03
N GLU A 188 -8.21 2.27 -0.41
CA GLU A 188 -7.74 2.24 -1.79
C GLU A 188 -8.80 1.55 -2.67
N ILE A 189 -9.05 2.11 -3.85
CA ILE A 189 -10.08 1.65 -4.77
C ILE A 189 -9.45 1.34 -6.13
N SER A 190 -9.71 0.14 -6.64
CA SER A 190 -9.36 -0.24 -8.01
C SER A 190 -10.53 -0.92 -8.72
N LYS A 191 -10.51 -0.89 -10.04
CA LYS A 191 -11.52 -1.58 -10.86
C LYS A 191 -10.86 -2.41 -11.95
N THR A 192 -11.33 -3.64 -12.14
CA THR A 192 -10.92 -4.51 -13.23
C THR A 192 -12.09 -4.77 -14.15
N GLN A 193 -12.01 -4.29 -15.39
CA GLN A 193 -12.96 -4.61 -16.44
C GLN A 193 -12.46 -5.79 -17.26
N TYR A 194 -13.33 -6.73 -17.59
CA TYR A 194 -12.97 -7.91 -18.37
C TYR A 194 -14.13 -8.45 -19.19
N GLY A 195 -13.81 -9.17 -20.26
CA GLY A 195 -14.80 -9.79 -21.14
C GLY A 195 -14.17 -10.32 -22.42
N TRP A 196 -14.97 -11.01 -23.22
CA TRP A 196 -14.56 -11.49 -24.54
C TRP A 196 -14.71 -10.38 -25.58
N LYS A 197 -13.75 -10.28 -26.50
CA LYS A 197 -13.82 -9.37 -27.66
C LYS A 197 -13.46 -10.14 -28.92
N ARG A 198 -14.30 -10.03 -29.95
CA ARG A 198 -14.02 -10.57 -31.29
C ARG A 198 -13.11 -9.61 -32.05
N GLY A 199 -12.02 -10.14 -32.63
CA GLY A 199 -11.11 -9.38 -33.48
C GLY A 199 -11.54 -9.39 -34.96
N SER A 200 -10.87 -8.59 -35.79
CA SER A 200 -11.12 -8.52 -37.24
C SER A 200 -10.94 -9.86 -37.96
N SER A 201 -9.98 -10.68 -37.51
CA SER A 201 -9.77 -12.07 -37.97
C SER A 201 -10.87 -13.07 -37.58
N GLY A 202 -11.96 -12.63 -36.92
CA GLY A 202 -13.03 -13.48 -36.43
C GLY A 202 -12.74 -14.22 -35.13
N LYS A 203 -11.48 -14.27 -34.67
CA LYS A 203 -11.07 -14.92 -33.40
C LYS A 203 -11.52 -14.11 -32.18
N SER A 204 -12.11 -14.79 -31.20
CA SER A 204 -12.45 -14.22 -29.88
C SER A 204 -11.26 -14.28 -28.94
N LYS A 205 -10.97 -13.17 -28.26
CA LYS A 205 -9.91 -13.08 -27.25
C LYS A 205 -10.47 -12.50 -25.96
N TYR A 206 -10.10 -13.11 -24.83
CA TYR A 206 -10.38 -12.55 -23.52
C TYR A 206 -9.53 -11.30 -23.30
N LYS A 207 -10.14 -10.24 -22.80
CA LYS A 207 -9.50 -8.96 -22.51
C LYS A 207 -9.76 -8.58 -21.07
N THR A 208 -8.74 -8.05 -20.43
CA THR A 208 -8.80 -7.50 -19.07
C THR A 208 -8.06 -6.18 -19.03
N LYS A 209 -8.58 -5.20 -18.27
CA LYS A 209 -7.91 -3.95 -17.98
C LYS A 209 -8.21 -3.57 -16.54
N THR A 210 -7.18 -3.43 -15.73
CA THR A 210 -7.26 -2.88 -14.38
C THR A 210 -6.95 -1.39 -14.44
N ASN A 211 -7.70 -0.58 -13.70
CA ASN A 211 -7.37 0.82 -13.48
C ASN A 211 -7.54 1.13 -11.99
N ASP A 212 -6.60 1.88 -11.43
CA ASP A 212 -6.70 2.40 -10.09
C ASP A 212 -7.62 3.62 -10.11
N VAL A 213 -8.54 3.68 -9.16
CA VAL A 213 -9.57 4.72 -9.09
C VAL A 213 -9.11 5.87 -8.19
N GLY A 214 -8.33 5.56 -7.16
CA GLY A 214 -7.80 6.54 -6.21
C GLY A 214 -7.84 6.03 -4.78
N LEU A 215 -7.61 6.96 -3.85
CA LEU A 215 -7.64 6.72 -2.41
C LEU A 215 -8.77 7.56 -1.79
N ASP A 216 -9.71 6.89 -1.12
CA ASP A 216 -10.76 7.54 -0.34
C ASP A 216 -10.29 7.65 1.11
N ILE A 217 -10.17 8.88 1.62
CA ILE A 217 -9.81 9.17 3.00
C ILE A 217 -11.04 9.74 3.70
N VAL A 218 -11.39 9.16 4.84
CA VAL A 218 -12.51 9.61 5.67
C VAL A 218 -12.00 9.97 7.05
N LEU A 219 -12.24 11.21 7.46
CA LEU A 219 -11.98 11.69 8.80
C LEU A 219 -13.30 12.05 9.47
N THR A 220 -13.54 11.46 10.63
CA THR A 220 -14.66 11.80 11.50
C THR A 220 -14.13 12.30 12.83
N LEU A 221 -14.58 13.48 13.27
CA LEU A 221 -14.30 14.01 14.60
C LEU A 221 -15.59 14.05 15.41
N HIS A 222 -15.66 13.28 16.50
CA HIS A 222 -16.73 13.35 17.49
C HIS A 222 -16.31 14.28 18.63
N TYR A 223 -17.09 15.31 18.90
CA TYR A 223 -16.71 16.38 19.82
C TYR A 223 -17.73 16.58 20.95
N PRO A 224 -17.31 17.08 22.12
CA PRO A 224 -18.21 17.37 23.23
C PRO A 224 -19.10 18.59 22.94
N GLN A 225 -20.42 18.38 22.91
CA GLN A 225 -21.41 19.43 22.62
C GLN A 225 -21.30 20.66 23.53
N ARG A 226 -20.97 20.46 24.81
CA ARG A 226 -20.79 21.55 25.79
C ARG A 226 -19.73 22.58 25.34
N ARG A 227 -18.75 22.17 24.53
CA ARG A 227 -17.64 23.02 24.07
C ARG A 227 -17.88 23.63 22.69
N TYR A 228 -18.71 22.99 21.87
CA TYR A 228 -18.89 23.32 20.44
C TYR A 228 -20.38 23.46 20.06
N GLY A 229 -21.19 24.04 20.94
CA GLY A 229 -22.65 24.09 20.79
C GLY A 229 -23.14 24.85 19.55
N ALA A 230 -22.44 25.90 19.13
CA ALA A 230 -22.80 26.74 17.98
C ALA A 230 -22.45 26.15 16.60
N ILE A 231 -22.00 24.89 16.53
CA ILE A 231 -21.48 24.28 15.30
C ILE A 231 -22.48 24.31 14.13
N LYS A 232 -23.79 24.17 14.41
CA LYS A 232 -24.85 24.20 13.38
C LYS A 232 -24.89 25.49 12.56
N ILE A 233 -24.52 26.62 13.18
CA ILE A 233 -24.50 27.91 12.50
C ILE A 233 -23.50 27.89 11.33
N LEU A 234 -22.42 27.12 11.47
CA LEU A 234 -21.36 27.02 10.47
C LEU A 234 -21.67 26.04 9.33
N GLN A 235 -22.81 25.34 9.34
CA GLN A 235 -23.11 24.26 8.39
C GLN A 235 -22.97 24.69 6.91
N SER A 236 -23.40 25.90 6.57
CA SER A 236 -23.30 26.46 5.21
C SER A 236 -21.88 26.91 4.83
N GLU A 237 -21.01 27.13 5.81
CA GLU A 237 -19.65 27.64 5.63
C GLU A 237 -18.58 26.55 5.72
N VAL A 238 -18.87 25.40 6.34
CA VAL A 238 -17.90 24.30 6.52
C VAL A 238 -17.27 23.89 5.18
N SER A 239 -18.08 23.73 4.13
CA SER A 239 -17.59 23.32 2.82
C SER A 239 -16.63 24.33 2.18
N LYS A 240 -16.76 25.63 2.51
CA LYS A 240 -15.85 26.69 2.04
C LYS A 240 -14.59 26.80 2.89
N ALA A 241 -14.68 26.40 4.17
CA ALA A 241 -13.56 26.42 5.10
C ALA A 241 -12.57 25.27 4.86
N VAL A 242 -13.03 24.14 4.30
CA VAL A 242 -12.16 22.99 3.99
C VAL A 242 -11.18 23.34 2.87
N LYS A 243 -9.89 23.37 3.22
CA LYS A 243 -8.79 23.56 2.27
C LYS A 243 -8.04 22.23 2.11
N LEU A 244 -7.88 21.79 0.87
CA LEU A 244 -7.25 20.52 0.53
C LEU A 244 -6.20 20.71 -0.58
N PRO A 245 -5.20 19.83 -0.68
CA PRO A 245 -4.22 19.86 -1.77
C PRO A 245 -4.85 19.68 -3.16
N ASN A 246 -4.18 20.18 -4.21
CA ASN A 246 -4.71 20.26 -5.58
C ASN A 246 -5.18 18.90 -6.16
N LEU A 247 -4.52 17.80 -5.80
CA LEU A 247 -4.79 16.46 -6.31
C LEU A 247 -5.77 15.66 -5.43
N SER A 248 -6.45 16.36 -4.52
CA SER A 248 -7.45 15.81 -3.63
C SER A 248 -8.72 16.64 -3.72
N HIS A 249 -9.88 15.97 -3.71
CA HIS A 249 -11.17 16.63 -3.86
C HIS A 249 -12.10 16.24 -2.71
N PRO A 250 -12.79 17.21 -2.08
CA PRO A 250 -13.78 16.91 -1.07
C PRO A 250 -14.95 16.20 -1.74
N ARG A 251 -15.28 15.01 -1.25
CA ARG A 251 -16.39 14.22 -1.77
C ARG A 251 -17.68 14.50 -1.00
N ASN A 252 -17.56 14.67 0.30
CA ASN A 252 -18.68 14.91 1.18
C ASN A 252 -18.20 15.55 2.49
N VAL A 253 -18.93 16.56 2.96
CA VAL A 253 -18.72 17.19 4.27
C VAL A 253 -20.07 17.17 4.98
N LYS A 254 -20.15 16.46 6.10
CA LYS A 254 -21.38 16.37 6.89
C LYS A 254 -21.13 16.84 8.30
N LEU A 255 -21.91 17.83 8.71
CA LEU A 255 -21.97 18.30 10.07
C LEU A 255 -23.20 17.71 10.76
N THR A 256 -22.99 17.14 11.94
CA THR A 256 -24.08 16.68 12.82
C THR A 256 -23.96 17.39 14.17
N ASP A 257 -24.84 17.10 15.11
CA ASP A 257 -24.82 17.73 16.43
C ASP A 257 -23.64 17.27 17.29
N LYS A 258 -23.03 16.13 16.95
CA LYS A 258 -22.00 15.46 17.76
C LYS A 258 -20.72 15.16 16.99
N ALA A 259 -20.75 15.24 15.66
CA ALA A 259 -19.63 14.85 14.82
C ALA A 259 -19.53 15.67 13.53
N VAL A 260 -18.30 15.89 13.07
CA VAL A 260 -18.00 16.39 11.73
C VAL A 260 -17.36 15.27 10.92
N HIS A 261 -17.91 15.00 9.74
CA HIS A 261 -17.41 14.00 8.81
C HIS A 261 -16.89 14.68 7.55
N LEU A 262 -15.65 14.39 7.18
CA LEU A 262 -15.02 14.82 5.94
C LEU A 262 -14.55 13.60 5.16
N SER A 263 -15.05 13.44 3.94
CA SER A 263 -14.60 12.44 2.99
C SER A 263 -13.91 13.13 1.82
N VAL A 264 -12.69 12.68 1.52
CA VAL A 264 -11.83 13.22 0.46
C VAL A 264 -11.41 12.08 -0.46
N ARG A 265 -11.37 12.35 -1.76
CA ARG A 265 -10.82 11.43 -2.76
C ARG A 265 -9.55 12.01 -3.34
N MET A 266 -8.45 11.26 -3.24
CA MET A 266 -7.20 11.56 -3.92
C MET A 266 -7.15 10.91 -5.29
N ALA A 267 -6.51 11.60 -6.25
CA ALA A 267 -6.29 11.09 -7.59
C ALA A 267 -5.41 9.81 -7.57
N PRO A 268 -5.61 8.86 -8.50
CA PRO A 268 -4.86 7.60 -8.53
C PRO A 268 -3.36 7.79 -8.76
N GLN A 269 -2.96 8.93 -9.34
CA GLN A 269 -1.55 9.27 -9.63
C GLN A 269 -0.71 9.48 -8.36
N VAL A 270 -1.37 9.86 -7.26
CA VAL A 270 -0.74 10.19 -5.98
C VAL A 270 -1.25 9.34 -4.82
N ALA A 271 -2.06 8.31 -5.12
CA ALA A 271 -2.69 7.45 -4.12
C ALA A 271 -1.68 6.55 -3.36
N ASP A 272 -0.46 6.42 -3.88
CA ASP A 272 0.66 5.69 -3.26
C ASP A 272 1.82 6.63 -2.85
N ASN A 273 1.64 7.96 -2.97
CA ASN A 273 2.68 8.93 -2.63
C ASN A 273 2.57 9.33 -1.15
N GLU A 274 3.60 8.96 -0.38
CA GLU A 274 3.68 9.20 1.06
C GLU A 274 3.39 10.66 1.46
N ASN A 275 4.03 11.62 0.77
CA ASN A 275 3.96 13.03 1.12
C ASN A 275 2.56 13.60 0.84
N GLU A 276 1.96 13.25 -0.29
CA GLU A 276 0.63 13.72 -0.69
C GLU A 276 -0.45 13.19 0.26
N ILE A 277 -0.36 11.92 0.66
CA ILE A 277 -1.31 11.30 1.60
C ILE A 277 -1.19 11.97 2.97
N TYR A 278 0.04 12.12 3.48
CA TYR A 278 0.30 12.79 4.75
C TYR A 278 -0.22 14.25 4.75
N GLN A 279 0.09 15.02 3.69
CA GLN A 279 -0.39 16.39 3.55
C GLN A 279 -1.91 16.47 3.50
N THR A 280 -2.56 15.59 2.74
CA THR A 280 -4.02 15.53 2.64
C THR A 280 -4.64 15.29 4.02
N ILE A 281 -4.15 14.30 4.76
CA ILE A 281 -4.66 13.96 6.10
C ILE A 281 -4.42 15.09 7.08
N THR A 282 -3.23 15.70 7.06
CA THR A 282 -2.90 16.86 7.90
C THR A 282 -3.85 18.02 7.62
N MET A 283 -4.07 18.36 6.35
CA MET A 283 -5.00 19.43 5.97
C MET A 283 -6.46 19.10 6.32
N MET A 284 -6.87 17.83 6.27
CA MET A 284 -8.18 17.40 6.75
C MET A 284 -8.34 17.64 8.25
N PHE A 285 -7.37 17.25 9.08
CA PHE A 285 -7.38 17.52 10.52
C PHE A 285 -7.42 19.02 10.80
N LEU A 286 -6.50 19.80 10.21
CA LEU A 286 -6.44 21.25 10.40
C LEU A 286 -7.73 21.95 9.97
N SER A 287 -8.31 21.56 8.83
CA SER A 287 -9.56 22.14 8.33
C SER A 287 -10.73 21.87 9.27
N LEU A 288 -10.88 20.62 9.75
CA LEU A 288 -11.96 20.30 10.68
C LEU A 288 -11.75 20.96 12.05
N TYR A 289 -10.52 21.01 12.53
CA TYR A 289 -10.19 21.72 13.77
C TYR A 289 -10.43 23.21 13.69
N GLN A 290 -10.17 23.84 12.54
CA GLN A 290 -10.51 25.25 12.31
C GLN A 290 -12.02 25.48 12.47
N VAL A 291 -12.85 24.59 11.90
CA VAL A 291 -14.32 24.68 12.02
C VAL A 291 -14.76 24.51 13.48
N LEU A 292 -14.19 23.55 14.21
CA LEU A 292 -14.46 23.38 15.64
C LEU A 292 -14.03 24.60 16.46
N ASN A 293 -12.86 25.18 16.18
CA ASN A 293 -12.39 26.37 16.87
C ASN A 293 -13.28 27.59 16.61
N LEU A 294 -13.77 27.78 15.38
CA LEU A 294 -14.74 28.82 15.07
C LEU A 294 -16.06 28.62 15.84
N ALA A 295 -16.57 27.38 15.89
CA ALA A 295 -17.77 27.08 16.66
C ALA A 295 -17.60 27.35 18.16
N LYS A 296 -16.41 27.06 18.70
CA LYS A 296 -16.07 27.36 20.09
C LYS A 296 -16.06 28.87 20.38
N VAL A 297 -15.55 29.68 19.45
CA VAL A 297 -15.56 31.16 19.57
C VAL A 297 -17.00 31.69 19.54
N LEU A 298 -17.85 31.16 18.66
CA LEU A 298 -19.26 31.54 18.56
C LEU A 298 -20.13 31.04 19.73
N SER A 299 -19.65 30.07 20.51
CA SER A 299 -20.36 29.53 21.68
C SER A 299 -20.05 30.27 22.98
N LYS A 300 -19.10 31.22 22.96
CA LYS A 300 -18.78 32.10 24.09
C LYS A 300 -19.56 33.39 23.97
#